data_AF-A0A2P2IBL7-F1
#
_entry.id   AF-A0A2P2IBL7-F1
#
_cell.length_a   1.000
_cell.length_b   1.000
_cell.length_c   1.000
_cell.angle_alpha   90.00
_cell.angle_beta   90.00
_cell.angle_gamma   90.00
#
_symmetry.space_group_name_H-M   'P 1'
#
loop_
_entity.id
_entity.type
_entity.pdbx_description
1 polymer ?
#
loop_
_entity_poly.entity_id
_entity_poly.type
_entity_poly.pdbx_seq_one_letter_code
_entity_poly.pdbx_strand_id
1 'polypeptide(L)'
;FFTVCMEEGLRVYRTDTLELYQSLSSRVCGSVGLSEQLDDSCAVVMTGASSRNKIAANEAMLYNFVTNQFGGCFKMPRNILNVLIRSDKLVLVTATEVQVYDVSLFPLDKAERGVSYSTTSNPLGLCQMSR
;
A
#
# COMPACT_ATOMS: atom_id res chain seq x y z
N PHE A 1 3.23 -14.12 -6.06
CA PHE A 1 2.77 -12.99 -6.89
C PHE A 1 3.82 -11.88 -6.87
N PHE A 2 3.85 -11.03 -7.90
CA PHE A 2 4.58 -9.76 -7.87
C PHE A 2 3.71 -8.63 -8.43
N THR A 3 3.94 -7.42 -7.94
CA THR A 3 3.14 -6.23 -8.27
C THR A 3 4.00 -5.22 -9.04
N VAL A 4 3.42 -4.61 -10.07
CA VAL A 4 4.07 -3.57 -10.88
C VAL A 4 3.23 -2.30 -10.81
N CYS A 5 3.84 -1.23 -10.29
CA CYS A 5 3.24 0.10 -10.21
C CYS A 5 3.62 0.90 -11.46
N MET A 6 2.66 1.60 -12.05
CA MET A 6 2.82 2.29 -13.33
C MET A 6 2.04 3.61 -13.32
N GLU A 7 2.35 4.49 -14.27
CA GLU A 7 1.57 5.71 -14.50
C GLU A 7 0.10 5.41 -14.88
N GLU A 8 -0.13 4.29 -15.55
CA GLU A 8 -1.46 3.87 -15.99
C GLU A 8 -2.18 2.94 -15.00
N GLY A 9 -1.66 2.81 -13.78
CA GLY A 9 -2.28 2.05 -12.69
C GLY A 9 -1.38 0.94 -12.15
N LEU A 10 -1.96 -0.23 -11.90
CA LEU A 10 -1.29 -1.33 -11.21
C LEU A 10 -1.61 -2.68 -11.85
N ARG A 11 -0.63 -3.58 -11.86
CA ARG A 11 -0.80 -4.98 -12.29
C ARG A 11 -0.22 -5.93 -11.27
N VAL A 12 -0.89 -7.05 -11.08
CA VAL A 12 -0.45 -8.17 -10.25
C VAL A 12 -0.27 -9.38 -11.15
N TYR A 13 0.88 -10.03 -11.03
CA TYR A 13 1.24 -11.19 -11.83
C TYR A 13 1.45 -12.41 -10.93
N ARG A 14 1.08 -13.58 -11.43
CA ARG A 14 1.39 -14.84 -10.78
C ARG A 14 2.83 -15.24 -11.07
N THR A 15 3.53 -15.76 -10.07
CA THR A 15 4.97 -16.07 -10.17
C THR A 15 5.26 -17.50 -10.63
N ASP A 16 4.33 -18.42 -10.35
CA ASP A 16 4.33 -19.82 -10.80
C ASP A 16 3.98 -19.95 -12.28
N THR A 17 3.01 -19.18 -12.80
CA THR A 17 2.55 -19.26 -14.20
C THR A 17 3.03 -18.10 -15.07
N LEU A 18 3.63 -17.05 -14.49
CA LEU A 18 4.10 -15.84 -15.18
C LEU A 18 3.01 -15.10 -15.96
N GLU A 19 1.75 -15.21 -15.52
CA GLU A 19 0.60 -14.60 -16.17
C GLU A 19 0.07 -13.37 -15.42
N LEU A 20 -0.64 -12.50 -16.14
CA LEU A 20 -1.39 -11.40 -15.52
C LEU A 20 -2.53 -11.97 -14.69
N TYR A 21 -2.52 -11.70 -13.39
CA TYR A 21 -3.56 -12.15 -12.47
C TYR A 21 -4.67 -11.10 -12.30
N GLN A 22 -4.28 -9.86 -12.01
CA GLN A 22 -5.22 -8.75 -11.79
C GLN A 22 -4.66 -7.43 -12.33
N SER A 23 -5.55 -6.50 -12.67
CA SER A 23 -5.14 -5.15 -13.10
C SER A 23 -6.11 -4.09 -12.61
N LEU A 24 -5.57 -2.94 -12.23
CA LEU A 24 -6.32 -1.74 -11.88
C LEU A 24 -5.89 -0.60 -12.80
N SER A 25 -6.85 0.02 -13.49
CA SER A 25 -6.54 1.09 -14.44
C SER A 25 -6.38 2.45 -13.76
N SER A 26 -5.73 3.38 -14.45
CA SER A 26 -5.62 4.80 -14.06
C SER A 26 -6.97 5.48 -13.86
N ARG A 27 -8.05 5.00 -14.48
CA ARG A 27 -9.41 5.49 -14.21
C ARG A 27 -9.89 5.15 -12.80
N VAL A 28 -9.35 4.11 -12.16
CA VAL A 28 -9.73 3.72 -10.80
C VAL A 28 -8.74 4.26 -9.76
N CYS A 29 -7.44 4.09 -9.98
CA CYS A 29 -6.39 4.44 -8.99
C CYS A 29 -5.48 5.62 -9.39
N GLY A 30 -5.53 6.07 -10.64
CA GLY A 30 -4.54 7.01 -11.18
C GLY A 30 -3.17 6.36 -11.33
N SER A 31 -2.11 7.19 -11.28
CA SER A 31 -0.73 6.71 -11.23
C SER A 31 -0.40 6.17 -9.85
N VAL A 32 0.28 5.03 -9.81
CA VAL A 32 0.66 4.34 -8.57
C VAL A 32 2.17 4.43 -8.37
N GLY A 33 2.61 4.91 -7.21
CA GLY A 33 4.02 5.11 -6.89
C GLY A 33 4.65 3.89 -6.23
N LEU A 34 3.91 3.28 -5.30
CA LEU A 34 4.33 2.09 -4.57
C LEU A 34 3.11 1.25 -4.20
N SER A 35 3.31 -0.05 -4.08
CA SER A 35 2.28 -0.97 -3.63
C SER A 35 2.87 -2.25 -3.07
N GLU A 36 2.24 -2.76 -2.01
CA GLU A 36 2.50 -4.09 -1.48
C GLU A 36 1.21 -4.91 -1.47
N GLN A 37 1.36 -6.20 -1.75
CA GLN A 37 0.27 -7.16 -1.68
C GLN A 37 0.15 -7.74 -0.27
N LEU A 38 -1.08 -7.89 0.20
CA LEU A 38 -1.37 -8.56 1.46
C LEU A 38 -1.22 -10.08 1.27
N ASP A 39 -0.10 -10.63 1.73
CA ASP A 39 0.22 -12.06 1.72
C ASP A 39 -0.11 -12.75 0.37
N ASP A 40 -0.87 -13.84 0.39
CA ASP A 40 -1.37 -14.55 -0.79
C ASP A 40 -2.77 -14.07 -1.24
N SER A 41 -3.28 -12.99 -0.64
CA SER A 41 -4.63 -12.50 -0.88
C SER A 41 -4.77 -11.68 -2.16
N CYS A 42 -6.02 -11.43 -2.56
CA CYS A 42 -6.38 -10.54 -3.66
C CYS A 42 -6.45 -9.05 -3.24
N ALA A 43 -5.75 -8.64 -2.19
CA ALA A 43 -5.77 -7.27 -1.71
C ALA A 43 -4.37 -6.64 -1.80
N VAL A 44 -4.35 -5.34 -2.12
CA VAL A 44 -3.12 -4.55 -2.23
C VAL A 44 -3.30 -3.24 -1.48
N VAL A 45 -2.23 -2.79 -0.82
CA VAL A 45 -2.11 -1.40 -0.35
C VAL A 45 -1.27 -0.65 -1.36
N MET A 46 -1.68 0.56 -1.72
CA MET A 46 -0.97 1.39 -2.68
C MET A 46 -1.00 2.86 -2.29
N THR A 47 -0.01 3.62 -2.77
CA THR A 47 -0.02 5.09 -2.72
C THR A 47 0.00 5.66 -4.12
N GLY A 48 -0.40 6.92 -4.25
CA GLY A 48 -0.20 7.63 -5.50
C GLY A 48 1.28 7.86 -5.81
N ALA A 49 1.58 8.07 -7.09
CA ALA A 49 2.83 8.70 -7.51
C ALA A 49 2.75 10.22 -7.28
N SER A 50 3.52 11.05 -8.00
CA SER A 50 3.39 12.51 -7.99
C SER A 50 2.62 13.08 -9.19
N SER A 51 2.37 12.28 -10.24
CA SER A 51 1.72 12.69 -11.48
C SER A 51 0.31 12.10 -11.63
N ARG A 52 -0.72 12.93 -11.87
CA ARG A 52 -2.11 12.50 -12.18
C ARG A 52 -2.73 11.49 -11.19
N ASN A 53 -2.48 11.65 -9.90
CA ASN A 53 -2.91 10.64 -8.92
C ASN A 53 -4.35 10.87 -8.43
N LYS A 54 -5.09 9.77 -8.24
CA LYS A 54 -6.34 9.76 -7.46
C LYS A 54 -6.12 9.52 -5.98
N ILE A 55 -4.94 9.00 -5.63
CA ILE A 55 -4.46 8.71 -4.28
C ILE A 55 -3.28 9.65 -4.03
N ALA A 56 -3.17 10.30 -2.88
CA ALA A 56 -2.02 11.16 -2.61
C ALA A 56 -0.75 10.34 -2.31
N ALA A 57 0.44 10.91 -2.51
CA ALA A 57 1.70 10.24 -2.18
C ALA A 57 1.92 10.05 -0.66
N ASN A 58 1.17 10.77 0.16
CA ASN A 58 1.14 10.63 1.62
C ASN A 58 -0.08 9.84 2.11
N GLU A 59 -0.82 9.21 1.21
CA GLU A 59 -1.99 8.39 1.53
C GLU A 59 -1.79 6.97 1.01
N ALA A 60 -2.01 5.98 1.87
CA ALA A 60 -2.05 4.57 1.51
C ALA A 60 -3.49 4.08 1.52
N MET A 61 -3.92 3.47 0.43
CA MET A 61 -5.27 2.92 0.28
C MET A 61 -5.22 1.42 0.07
N LEU A 62 -6.06 0.67 0.80
CA LEU A 62 -6.29 -0.74 0.53
C LEU A 62 -7.36 -0.89 -0.55
N TYR A 63 -7.06 -1.71 -1.56
CA TYR A 63 -7.99 -2.15 -2.58
C TYR A 63 -8.14 -3.67 -2.54
N ASN A 64 -9.39 -4.16 -2.61
CA ASN A 64 -9.70 -5.58 -2.69
C ASN A 64 -10.22 -5.92 -4.09
N PHE A 65 -9.49 -6.75 -4.83
CA PHE A 65 -9.84 -7.16 -6.19
C PHE A 65 -11.07 -8.09 -6.27
N VAL A 66 -11.44 -8.77 -5.18
CA VAL A 66 -12.64 -9.63 -5.13
C VAL A 66 -13.90 -8.78 -5.04
N THR A 67 -13.90 -7.78 -4.16
CA THR A 67 -15.06 -6.90 -3.96
C THR A 67 -15.07 -5.69 -4.89
N ASN A 68 -13.95 -5.41 -5.58
CA ASN A 68 -13.72 -4.21 -6.38
C ASN A 68 -13.92 -2.90 -5.61
N GLN A 69 -13.59 -2.91 -4.32
CA GLN A 69 -13.80 -1.77 -3.43
C GLN A 69 -12.51 -1.30 -2.78
N PHE A 70 -12.43 0.01 -2.59
CA PHE A 70 -11.49 0.60 -1.64
C PHE A 70 -12.03 0.40 -0.23
N GLY A 71 -11.15 -0.04 0.68
CA GLY A 71 -11.45 -0.19 2.10
C GLY A 71 -10.81 0.92 2.90
N GLY A 72 -9.64 0.62 3.49
CA GLY A 72 -8.93 1.53 4.38
C GLY A 72 -8.18 2.63 3.65
N CYS A 73 -8.17 3.81 4.26
CA CYS A 73 -7.35 4.95 3.86
C CYS A 73 -6.51 5.41 5.06
N PHE A 74 -5.20 5.42 4.88
CA PHE A 74 -4.22 5.73 5.92
C PHE A 74 -3.38 6.92 5.49
N LYS A 75 -3.48 8.02 6.24
CA LYS A 75 -2.86 9.29 5.88
C LYS A 75 -1.68 9.60 6.78
N MET A 76 -0.54 9.88 6.15
CA MET A 76 0.68 10.35 6.81
C MET A 76 0.83 11.87 6.65
N PRO A 77 1.51 12.55 7.58
CA PRO A 77 1.81 13.98 7.45
C PRO A 77 2.84 14.29 6.35
N ARG A 78 3.59 13.27 5.90
CA ARG A 78 4.62 13.37 4.84
C ARG A 78 4.43 12.24 3.83
N ASN A 79 5.05 12.39 2.66
CA ASN A 79 5.03 11.35 1.63
C ASN A 79 5.52 10.01 2.20
N ILE A 80 4.74 8.98 1.89
CA ILE A 80 5.08 7.61 2.22
C ILE A 80 6.17 7.17 1.24
N LEU A 81 7.29 6.73 1.79
CA LEU A 81 8.43 6.24 1.03
C LEU A 81 8.39 4.72 0.87
N ASN A 82 7.74 4.03 1.81
CA ASN A 82 7.59 2.59 1.76
C ASN A 82 6.34 2.15 2.53
N VAL A 83 5.77 1.03 2.11
CA VAL A 83 4.61 0.38 2.73
C VAL A 83 4.99 -1.08 2.90
N LEU A 84 4.67 -1.66 4.05
CA LEU A 84 4.71 -3.11 4.24
C LEU A 84 3.40 -3.57 4.84
N ILE A 85 2.91 -4.72 4.41
CA ILE A 85 1.67 -5.29 4.92
C ILE A 85 1.78 -6.81 5.12
N ARG A 86 1.13 -7.30 6.18
CA ARG A 86 0.85 -8.70 6.49
C ARG A 86 -0.58 -8.79 7.03
N SER A 87 -1.11 -9.99 7.18
CA SER A 87 -2.43 -10.29 7.77
C SER A 87 -2.77 -9.52 9.06
N ASP A 88 -1.79 -9.15 9.89
CA ASP A 88 -2.03 -8.49 11.17
C ASP A 88 -1.48 -7.07 11.29
N LYS A 89 -0.59 -6.63 10.40
CA LYS A 89 0.10 -5.34 10.49
C LYS A 89 0.21 -4.62 9.15
N LEU A 90 0.00 -3.32 9.19
CA LEU A 90 0.35 -2.38 8.13
C LEU A 90 1.40 -1.41 8.68
N VAL A 91 2.49 -1.25 7.95
CA VAL A 91 3.61 -0.35 8.28
C VAL A 91 3.74 0.69 7.20
N LEU A 92 3.64 1.96 7.57
CA LEU A 92 3.86 3.11 6.69
C LEU A 92 5.16 3.81 7.09
N VAL A 93 6.04 4.04 6.13
CA VAL A 93 7.37 4.61 6.38
C VAL A 93 7.49 5.95 5.68
N THR A 94 7.89 6.96 6.42
CA THR A 94 8.30 8.27 5.88
C THR A 94 9.80 8.48 6.15
N ALA A 95 10.32 9.65 5.75
CA ALA A 95 11.73 9.97 5.96
C ALA A 95 12.15 10.05 7.45
N THR A 96 11.23 10.25 8.39
CA THR A 96 11.54 10.50 9.81
C THR A 96 10.58 9.84 10.80
N GLU A 97 9.65 9.02 10.31
CA GLU A 97 8.60 8.43 11.11
C GLU A 97 8.14 7.11 10.48
N VAL A 98 7.91 6.11 11.33
CA VAL A 98 7.27 4.85 10.98
C VAL A 98 5.96 4.75 11.75
N GLN A 99 4.85 4.52 11.07
CA GLN A 99 3.55 4.28 11.70
C GLN A 99 3.11 2.84 11.48
N VAL A 100 2.71 2.17 12.56
CA VAL A 100 2.29 0.77 12.56
C VAL A 100 0.83 0.67 12.96
N TYR A 101 0.02 0.06 12.11
CA TYR A 101 -1.40 -0.18 12.33
C TYR A 101 -1.64 -1.66 12.56
N ASP A 102 -2.51 -1.98 13.51
CA ASP A 102 -3.07 -3.33 13.62
C ASP A 102 -4.21 -3.49 12.61
N VAL A 103 -4.09 -4.47 11.73
CA VAL A 103 -5.10 -4.78 10.70
C VAL A 103 -5.67 -6.20 10.84
N SER A 104 -5.36 -6.90 11.94
CA SER A 104 -5.70 -8.31 12.16
C SER A 104 -7.19 -8.63 12.27
N LEU A 105 -8.03 -7.63 12.57
CA LEU A 105 -9.42 -7.83 12.96
C LEU A 105 -10.42 -6.97 12.17
N PHE A 106 -9.97 -6.19 11.19
CA PHE A 106 -10.74 -5.05 10.71
C PHE A 106 -11.30 -5.22 9.29
N PRO A 107 -12.62 -5.01 9.05
CA PRO A 107 -12.99 -4.34 7.82
C PRO A 107 -12.31 -2.97 7.85
N LEU A 108 -11.49 -2.68 6.85
CA LEU A 108 -10.49 -1.60 6.96
C LEU A 108 -11.08 -0.18 6.99
N ASP A 109 -12.41 -0.04 6.95
CA ASP A 109 -13.14 1.19 7.23
C ASP A 109 -13.10 1.61 8.71
N LYS A 110 -12.64 0.73 9.61
CA LYS A 110 -12.62 0.97 11.08
C LYS A 110 -11.23 0.89 11.72
N ALA A 111 -10.16 0.99 10.94
CA ALA A 111 -8.81 0.86 11.49
C ALA A 111 -8.54 1.90 12.61
N GLU A 112 -8.05 1.42 13.75
CA GLU A 112 -7.66 2.28 14.87
C GLU A 112 -6.42 3.12 14.52
N ARG A 113 -6.17 4.18 15.29
CA ARG A 113 -5.02 5.06 15.09
C ARG A 113 -3.73 4.25 15.29
N GLY A 114 -2.92 4.14 14.24
CA GLY A 114 -1.63 3.44 14.30
C GLY A 114 -0.66 4.08 15.29
N VAL A 115 0.21 3.24 15.88
CA VAL A 115 1.29 3.65 16.77
C VAL A 115 2.42 4.25 15.95
N SER A 116 2.89 5.44 16.34
CA SER A 116 3.95 6.15 15.65
C SER A 116 5.29 6.02 16.38
N TYR A 117 6.35 5.83 15.60
CA TYR A 117 7.74 5.78 16.04
C TYR A 117 8.53 6.83 15.25
N SER A 118 9.06 7.83 15.94
CA SER A 118 10.00 8.78 15.33
C SER A 118 11.35 8.13 15.07
N THR A 119 11.97 8.47 13.95
CA THR A 119 13.30 7.96 13.56
C THR A 119 14.23 9.12 13.23
N THR A 120 15.53 8.82 13.10
CA THR A 120 16.44 9.69 12.35
C THR A 120 16.11 9.65 10.85
N SER A 121 16.80 10.47 10.06
CA SER A 121 16.60 10.54 8.61
C SER A 121 16.79 9.18 7.92
N ASN A 122 15.75 8.72 7.23
CA ASN A 122 15.68 7.54 6.37
C ASN A 122 15.14 7.95 4.99
N PRO A 123 15.92 8.68 4.18
CA PRO A 123 15.45 9.29 2.94
C PRO A 123 15.02 8.28 1.87
N LEU A 124 15.40 7.01 2.03
CA LEU A 124 15.07 5.92 1.11
C LEU A 124 13.90 5.05 1.60
N GLY A 125 13.35 5.32 2.80
CA GLY A 125 12.25 4.53 3.35
C GLY A 125 12.61 3.05 3.61
N LEU A 126 13.89 2.74 3.83
CA LEU A 126 14.31 1.36 4.07
C LEU A 126 13.69 0.84 5.36
N CYS A 127 12.96 -0.27 5.26
CA CYS A 127 12.30 -0.92 6.37
C CYS A 127 12.03 -2.37 5.99
N GLN A 128 12.08 -3.27 6.97
CA GLN A 128 11.78 -4.68 6.79
C GLN A 128 10.84 -5.13 7.91
N MET A 129 9.82 -5.90 7.54
CA MET A 129 8.94 -6.61 8.46
C MET A 129 9.17 -8.10 8.27
N SER A 130 9.26 -8.87 9.37
CA SER A 130 9.33 -10.33 9.27
C SER A 130 8.04 -10.85 8.64
N ARG A 131 8.19 -11.64 7.57
CA ARG A 131 7.10 -12.35 6.92
C ARG A 131 6.86 -13.68 7.62
#